data_AF-A0A2V6R323-F1
#
_entry.id   AF-A0A2V6R323-F1
#
_cell.length_a   1.000
_cell.length_b   1.000
_cell.length_c   1.000
_cell.angle_alpha   90.00
_cell.angle_beta   90.00
_cell.angle_gamma   90.00
#
_symmetry.space_group_name_H-M   'P 1'
#
loop_
_entity.id
_entity.type
_entity.pdbx_description
1 polymer ?
#
loop_
_entity_poly.entity_id
_entity_poly.type
_entity_poly.pdbx_seq_one_letter_code
_entity_poly.pdbx_strand_id
1 'polypeptide(L)' 'LFSAALPSHPGEKREEIILAGEVPSPLAPPAGCRFHPRCPHAMERCGREEPTLLREAGRLVACHLYEGVIPTRS' A
#
# COMPACT_ATOMS: atom_id res chain seq x y z
N LEU A 1 2.73 -2.19 24.39
CA LEU A 1 2.94 -3.63 24.67
C LEU A 1 4.37 -3.97 24.32
N PHE A 2 5.04 -4.65 25.25
CA PHE A 2 6.49 -4.71 25.45
C PHE A 2 7.27 -5.36 24.30
N SER A 3 8.40 -4.77 23.91
CA SER A 3 9.45 -5.46 23.17
C SER A 3 10.65 -5.63 24.10
N ALA A 4 10.83 -6.84 24.63
CA ALA A 4 12.00 -7.22 25.40
C ALA A 4 12.93 -8.03 24.50
N ALA A 5 13.89 -7.36 23.86
CA ALA A 5 15.07 -8.00 23.32
C ALA A 5 16.23 -7.70 24.27
N LEU A 6 16.77 -8.73 24.92
CA LEU A 6 17.93 -8.58 25.81
C LEU A 6 19.19 -8.37 24.95
N PRO A 7 20.01 -7.34 25.22
CA PRO A 7 21.28 -7.15 24.52
C PRO A 7 22.30 -8.23 24.91
N SER A 8 23.10 -8.66 23.94
CA SER A 8 24.10 -9.72 24.06
C SER A 8 25.41 -9.30 24.74
N HIS A 9 25.61 -8.00 25.02
CA HIS A 9 26.83 -7.49 25.66
C HIS A 9 26.49 -6.43 26.73
N PRO A 10 26.76 -6.69 28.03
CA PRO A 10 26.51 -5.73 29.10
C PRO A 10 27.59 -4.63 29.07
N GLY A 11 27.26 -3.47 28.48
CA GLY A 11 28.13 -2.29 28.50
C GLY A 11 28.13 -1.44 27.23
N GLU A 12 27.53 -1.93 26.14
CA GLU A 12 27.47 -1.16 24.90
C GLU A 12 26.40 -0.06 24.99
N LYS A 13 26.85 1.19 25.04
CA LYS A 13 25.95 2.34 24.92
C LYS A 13 25.42 2.33 23.49
N ARG A 14 24.16 1.92 23.31
CA ARG A 14 23.44 2.19 22.07
C ARG A 14 23.42 3.71 21.89
N GLU A 15 24.05 4.20 20.84
CA GLU A 15 23.61 5.45 20.26
C GLU A 15 22.16 5.22 19.86
N GLU A 16 21.23 5.84 20.60
CA GLU A 16 19.86 5.97 20.14
C GLU A 16 19.94 6.71 18.81
N ILE A 17 19.82 5.97 17.71
CA ILE A 17 19.52 6.55 16.42
C ILE A 17 18.12 7.15 16.61
N ILE A 18 18.06 8.41 16.99
CA ILE A 18 16.84 9.20 16.87
C ILE A 18 16.58 9.23 15.36
N LEU A 19 15.65 8.41 14.88
CA LEU A 19 15.14 8.55 13.54
C LEU A 19 14.44 9.92 13.47
N ALA A 20 15.19 10.93 13.07
CA ALA A 20 14.65 12.24 12.72
C ALA A 20 13.86 12.06 11.43
N GLY A 21 12.54 11.97 11.57
CA GLY A 21 11.61 11.83 10.46
C GLY A 21 10.28 11.37 11.03
N GLU A 22 9.30 12.26 11.03
CA GLU A 22 7.91 11.89 11.30
C GLU A 22 7.54 10.72 10.39
N VAL A 23 6.88 9.69 10.94
CA VAL A 23 6.25 8.66 10.10
C VAL A 23 5.40 9.41 9.08
N PRO A 24 5.68 9.30 7.77
CA PRO A 24 4.95 10.06 6.77
C PRO A 24 3.49 9.75 6.96
N SER A 25 2.73 10.78 7.28
CA SER A 25 1.38 10.62 7.76
C SER A 25 0.54 9.88 6.71
N PRO A 26 -0.20 8.82 7.07
CA PRO A 26 -1.13 8.16 6.15
C PRO A 26 -2.32 9.07 5.75
N LEU A 27 -2.34 10.32 6.23
CA LEU A 27 -3.43 11.29 6.06
C LEU A 27 -3.59 11.84 4.64
N ALA A 28 -2.66 11.61 3.71
CA ALA A 28 -2.78 12.07 2.33
C ALA A 28 -2.80 10.88 1.33
N PRO A 29 -3.86 10.04 1.32
CA PRO A 29 -4.00 9.04 0.29
C PRO A 29 -4.10 9.73 -1.09
N PRO A 30 -3.42 9.19 -2.13
CA PRO A 30 -3.58 9.70 -3.48
C PRO A 30 -5.04 9.60 -3.94
N ALA A 31 -5.50 10.61 -4.69
CA ALA A 31 -6.84 10.61 -5.25
C ALA A 31 -7.04 9.45 -6.23
N GLY A 32 -8.26 8.91 -6.28
CA GLY A 32 -8.60 7.77 -7.12
C GLY A 32 -7.97 6.44 -6.66
N CYS A 33 -7.40 5.68 -7.58
CA CYS A 33 -6.78 4.39 -7.30
C CYS A 33 -5.51 4.55 -6.44
N ARG A 34 -5.55 4.07 -5.19
CA ARG A 34 -4.43 4.14 -4.24
C ARG A 34 -3.09 3.57 -4.74
N PHE A 35 -3.14 2.73 -5.77
CA PHE A 35 -1.97 2.10 -6.37
C PHE A 35 -1.39 2.86 -7.57
N HIS A 36 -2.08 3.88 -8.10
CA HIS A 36 -1.66 4.60 -9.31
C HIS A 36 -0.23 5.17 -9.25
N PRO A 37 0.32 5.64 -8.10
CA PRO A 37 1.69 6.16 -8.07
C PRO A 37 2.77 5.11 -8.31
N ARG A 38 2.42 3.83 -8.17
CA ARG A 38 3.34 2.68 -8.26
C ARG A 38 2.86 1.59 -9.22
N CYS A 39 1.77 1.82 -9.94
CA CYS A 39 1.17 0.83 -10.84
C CYS A 39 1.82 0.93 -12.23
N PRO A 40 2.38 -0.15 -12.78
CA PRO A 40 2.98 -0.14 -14.13
C PRO A 40 1.94 0.02 -15.25
N HIS A 41 0.66 -0.19 -14.94
CA HIS A 41 -0.47 -0.05 -15.86
C HIS A 41 -1.36 1.16 -15.51
N ALA A 42 -0.80 2.17 -14.83
CA ALA A 42 -1.55 3.37 -14.47
C ALA A 42 -2.04 4.10 -15.74
N MET A 43 -3.32 4.49 -15.71
CA MET A 43 -3.95 5.32 -16.75
C MET A 43 -4.35 6.65 -16.12
N GLU A 44 -4.64 7.65 -16.96
CA GLU A 44 -5.07 8.99 -16.54
C GLU A 44 -6.25 8.94 -15.54
N ARG A 45 -7.24 8.07 -15.79
CA ARG A 45 -8.39 7.89 -14.88
C ARG A 45 -8.02 7.35 -13.51
N CYS A 46 -6.92 6.60 -13.38
CA CYS A 46 -6.51 5.99 -12.11
C CYS A 46 -6.14 7.02 -11.04
N GLY A 47 -5.76 8.25 -11.41
CA GLY A 47 -5.47 9.33 -10.46
C GLY A 47 -6.65 10.25 -10.16
N ARG A 48 -7.81 10.02 -10.80
CA ARG A 48 -9.02 10.86 -10.70
C ARG A 48 -10.21 10.12 -10.12
N GLU A 49 -10.33 8.84 -10.41
CA GLU A 49 -11.48 8.00 -10.06
C GLU A 49 -11.06 6.85 -9.17
N GLU A 50 -11.89 6.52 -8.17
CA GLU A 50 -11.74 5.27 -7.43
C GLU A 50 -12.32 4.12 -8.27
N PRO A 51 -11.59 2.99 -8.41
CA PRO A 51 -12.07 1.86 -9.17
C PRO A 51 -13.21 1.14 -8.43
N THR A 52 -14.20 0.68 -9.20
CA THR A 52 -15.34 -0.06 -8.64
C THR A 52 -14.88 -1.44 -8.17
N LEU A 53 -15.41 -1.89 -7.04
CA LEU A 53 -15.19 -3.25 -6.56
C LEU A 53 -16.03 -4.24 -7.39
N LEU A 54 -15.36 -5.11 -8.12
CA LEU A 54 -15.95 -6.10 -9.02
C LEU A 54 -15.54 -7.52 -8.63
N ARG A 55 -16.39 -8.50 -8.97
CA ARG A 55 -16.08 -9.92 -8.76
C ARG A 55 -15.45 -10.49 -10.03
N GLU A 56 -14.24 -10.99 -9.87
CA GLU A 56 -13.38 -11.47 -10.94
C GLU A 56 -12.86 -12.86 -10.62
N ALA A 57 -13.15 -13.88 -11.44
CA ALA A 57 -12.65 -15.25 -11.21
C ALA A 57 -12.75 -15.74 -9.74
N GLY A 58 -13.88 -15.43 -9.07
CA GLY A 58 -14.13 -15.80 -7.67
C GLY A 58 -13.56 -14.88 -6.59
N ARG A 59 -12.74 -13.87 -6.94
CA ARG A 59 -12.16 -12.87 -6.02
C ARG A 59 -12.77 -11.48 -6.23
N LEU A 60 -12.59 -10.59 -5.27
CA LEU A 60 -12.96 -9.18 -5.42
C LEU A 60 -11.73 -8.39 -5.89
N VAL A 61 -11.93 -7.52 -6.87
CA VAL A 61 -10.90 -6.69 -7.50
C VAL A 61 -11.42 -5.27 -7.58
N ALA A 62 -10.60 -4.28 -7.27
CA ALA A 62 -10.91 -2.86 -7.49
C ALA A 62 -9.83 -2.29 -8.42
N CYS A 63 -10.00 -2.49 -9.72
CA CYS A 63 -9.04 -2.07 -10.74
C CYS A 63 -9.74 -1.71 -12.05
N HIS A 64 -9.44 -0.53 -12.58
CA HIS A 64 -10.01 -0.04 -13.84
C HIS A 64 -9.66 -0.89 -15.07
N LEU A 65 -8.62 -1.73 -15.02
CA LEU A 65 -8.29 -2.66 -16.11
C LEU A 65 -9.31 -3.79 -16.26
N TYR A 66 -10.05 -4.09 -15.20
CA TYR A 66 -11.06 -5.15 -15.16
C TYR A 66 -12.49 -4.60 -15.23
N GLU A 67 -12.66 -3.27 -15.28
CA GLU A 67 -13.95 -2.66 -15.54
C GLU A 67 -14.35 -2.93 -16.99
N GLY A 68 -15.48 -3.62 -17.19
CA GLY A 68 -16.02 -3.96 -18.51
C GLY A 68 -15.58 -5.31 -19.08
N VAL A 69 -14.74 -6.06 -18.36
CA VAL A 69 -14.40 -7.43 -18.75
C VAL A 69 -15.25 -8.37 -17.90
N ILE A 70 -15.94 -9.32 -18.53
CA ILE A 70 -16.36 -10.57 -17.89
C ILE A 70 -15.23 -11.55 -18.23
N PRO A 71 -14.19 -11.74 -17.41
CA PRO A 71 -13.12 -12.66 -17.76
C PRO A 71 -13.61 -14.04 -17.37
N THR A 72 -14.29 -14.68 -18.31
CA THR A 72 -14.25 -16.12 -18.40
C THR A 72 -12.81 -16.48 -18.74
N ARG A 73 -11.98 -16.67 -17.71
CA ARG A 73 -10.71 -17.39 -17.87
C ARG A 73 -11.07 -18.79 -18.36
N SER A 74 -10.70 -19.10 -19.60
CA SER A 74 -10.69 -20.46 -20.13
C SER A 74 -9.54 -21.27 -19.55
#